data_AF-A0A7V2RJ51-F1
#
_entry.id   AF-A0A7V2RJ51-F1
#
_cell.length_a   1.000
_cell.length_b   1.000
_cell.length_c   1.000
_cell.angle_alpha   90.00
_cell.angle_beta   90.00
_cell.angle_gamma   90.00
#
_symmetry.space_group_name_H-M   'P 1'
#
loop_
_entity.id
_entity.type
_entity.pdbx_description
1 polymer ?
#
loop_
_entity_poly.entity_id
_entity_poly.type
_entity_poly.pdbx_seq_one_letter_code
_entity_poly.pdbx_strand_id
1 'polypeptide(L)'
;MKKIYKLTRLLPFLVLMLLANFAIGQEVVNTAFGPETGVFTLEFDVVPSHSPMNGGVGLSDQDVGTWGHMACIIGFHQESKLRVYNGDITGYEFDNEVPYAAGESYHFVMEVDVPNKRYSVTVTPAGADPIVLADDYGFRTNATELNTYASYNDTNTSFGGVPGATMDVTNFTDTPAPTPGSAKIYTAENPPVIDGDLADWDDIEAHPMNWVENGVVTTPEDYSAYWKAVWKDTMFYAMAVITDDTLYNEGMPFWNHDAINFYAGWDDTRDGTGASNGDHKYLFHHWWGQADDALGVIDGLPNGTVKKIDLADGTGWAIEWSAPFSQMDVNGSGTVFEEGTKFLWDVVSVDDDNELDPFLIRGWSPDAGGGNFANMDNAGEAELAGAPPVTYAQAKIYTDNTPPTIDGDLSDWDNIEAHPMDWVENGVVTSPEDYSAYWKAVWNDTMFYAMAQINDDTLYNEGMPFWNHDAINFYVGWDNERDGTGASNGTHKYLYHHWWGQPDDALGFVENMPDGQVKVIDLADGSGWAIEWSAPFAQMDANGFGFVPAEGAKFMFDVVAVDDDDELDPFLIRGWSPDAGGAN
;
A
#
# COMPACT_ATOMS: atom_id res chain seq x y z
N MET A 1 57.72 -43.03 39.47
CA MET A 1 59.12 -42.58 39.26
C MET A 1 59.21 -42.03 37.84
N LYS A 2 59.54 -40.73 37.65
CA LYS A 2 60.84 -40.23 37.15
C LYS A 2 61.35 -41.06 35.95
N LYS A 3 61.79 -40.55 34.79
CA LYS A 3 62.28 -39.25 34.30
C LYS A 3 62.62 -39.51 32.80
N ILE A 4 62.24 -38.67 31.84
CA ILE A 4 63.06 -37.63 31.19
C ILE A 4 64.08 -38.11 30.10
N TYR A 5 63.82 -37.67 28.84
CA TYR A 5 64.72 -37.15 27.77
C TYR A 5 65.70 -38.13 27.08
N LYS A 6 66.13 -38.00 25.81
CA LYS A 6 65.83 -37.15 24.65
C LYS A 6 66.54 -37.81 23.44
N LEU A 7 65.88 -37.79 22.29
CA LEU A 7 66.39 -37.29 21.00
C LEU A 7 67.62 -37.98 20.35
N THR A 8 67.43 -38.56 19.15
CA THR A 8 68.11 -38.12 17.90
C THR A 8 67.60 -38.86 16.66
N ARG A 9 67.16 -38.07 15.65
CA ARG A 9 67.25 -38.27 14.17
C ARG A 9 66.32 -39.33 13.53
N LEU A 10 65.48 -39.09 12.51
CA LEU A 10 65.24 -38.02 11.52
C LEU A 10 63.73 -38.02 11.09
N LEU A 11 63.14 -36.84 10.83
CA LEU A 11 61.89 -36.61 10.06
C LEU A 11 62.14 -36.80 8.53
N PRO A 12 61.13 -36.83 7.62
CA PRO A 12 59.66 -36.92 7.81
C PRO A 12 58.94 -37.94 6.88
N PHE A 13 57.86 -38.56 7.37
CA PHE A 13 56.75 -39.02 6.53
C PHE A 13 55.48 -38.43 7.16
N LEU A 14 55.25 -37.15 6.87
CA LEU A 14 54.04 -36.42 7.20
C LEU A 14 53.30 -36.16 5.88
N VAL A 15 52.58 -37.16 5.37
CA VAL A 15 51.44 -36.98 4.46
C VAL A 15 50.53 -38.19 4.67
N LEU A 16 49.63 -38.10 5.65
CA LEU A 16 48.49 -39.00 5.77
C LEU A 16 47.27 -38.20 6.23
N MET A 17 46.83 -37.27 5.39
CA MET A 17 45.46 -36.74 5.31
C MET A 17 45.37 -35.76 4.14
N LEU A 18 45.35 -36.30 2.92
CA LEU A 18 44.71 -35.67 1.75
C LEU A 18 44.56 -36.75 0.67
N LEU A 19 43.62 -37.67 0.87
CA LEU A 19 42.96 -38.25 -0.30
C LEU A 19 41.90 -37.22 -0.70
N ALA A 20 42.34 -36.19 -1.41
CA ALA A 20 41.45 -35.46 -2.29
C ALA A 20 40.86 -36.50 -3.23
N ASN A 21 39.54 -36.64 -3.20
CA ASN A 21 38.83 -37.19 -4.35
C ASN A 21 39.19 -36.25 -5.51
N PHE A 22 40.18 -36.61 -6.33
CA PHE A 22 40.22 -36.22 -7.72
C PHE A 22 39.03 -36.92 -8.39
N ALA A 23 37.83 -36.39 -8.14
CA ALA A 23 36.68 -36.66 -8.98
C ALA A 23 36.85 -35.76 -10.20
N ILE A 24 37.18 -36.39 -11.32
CA ILE A 24 37.13 -35.81 -12.66
C ILE A 24 35.69 -35.32 -12.90
N GLY A 25 35.50 -34.08 -13.32
CA GLY A 25 34.23 -33.67 -13.95
C GLY A 25 33.95 -32.17 -13.94
N GLN A 26 33.91 -31.52 -12.78
CA GLN A 26 33.30 -30.17 -12.64
C GLN A 26 33.65 -29.51 -11.30
N GLU A 27 33.66 -28.18 -11.27
CA GLU A 27 33.62 -27.35 -10.07
C GLU A 27 32.30 -26.57 -10.07
N VAL A 28 31.49 -26.72 -9.02
CA VAL A 28 30.16 -26.10 -8.93
C VAL A 28 30.00 -25.42 -7.58
N VAL A 29 29.50 -24.19 -7.58
CA VAL A 29 29.10 -23.45 -6.38
C VAL A 29 27.61 -23.14 -6.52
N ASN A 30 26.79 -23.66 -5.61
CA ASN A 30 25.36 -23.36 -5.51
C ASN A 30 25.15 -22.31 -4.43
N THR A 31 24.30 -21.33 -4.73
CA THR A 31 23.85 -20.31 -3.78
C THR A 31 22.33 -20.18 -3.88
N ALA A 32 21.66 -20.27 -2.73
CA ALA A 32 20.21 -20.09 -2.66
C ALA A 32 19.84 -18.60 -2.60
N PHE A 33 18.67 -18.26 -3.16
CA PHE A 33 18.00 -16.96 -3.02
C PHE A 33 16.50 -17.18 -2.74
N GLY A 34 15.69 -16.12 -2.70
CA GLY A 34 14.24 -16.24 -2.50
C GLY A 34 13.58 -17.07 -3.61
N PRO A 35 12.55 -17.88 -3.31
CA PRO A 35 11.84 -18.60 -4.38
C PRO A 35 11.05 -17.61 -5.24
N GLU A 36 11.36 -17.61 -6.54
CA GLU A 36 10.70 -16.78 -7.55
C GLU A 36 9.83 -17.62 -8.47
N THR A 37 8.55 -17.27 -8.57
CA THR A 37 7.55 -17.96 -9.41
C THR A 37 6.97 -17.07 -10.51
N GLY A 38 7.25 -15.77 -10.47
CA GLY A 38 6.72 -14.76 -11.38
C GLY A 38 7.73 -14.28 -12.41
N VAL A 39 7.58 -13.02 -12.82
CA VAL A 39 8.59 -12.28 -13.57
C VAL A 39 9.54 -11.61 -12.57
N PHE A 40 10.83 -11.55 -12.83
CA PHE A 40 11.81 -10.87 -11.98
C PHE A 40 13.09 -10.53 -12.74
N THR A 41 13.87 -9.59 -12.21
CA THR A 41 15.17 -9.20 -12.75
C THR A 41 16.28 -9.63 -11.79
N LEU A 42 17.32 -10.24 -12.35
CA LEU A 42 18.57 -10.50 -11.65
C LEU A 42 19.66 -9.59 -12.16
N GLU A 43 20.43 -9.02 -11.25
CA GLU A 43 21.68 -8.33 -11.56
C GLU A 43 22.82 -9.01 -10.84
N PHE A 44 23.95 -9.20 -11.52
CA PHE A 44 25.16 -9.75 -10.92
C PHE A 44 26.39 -9.49 -11.79
N ASP A 45 27.55 -9.49 -11.15
CA ASP A 45 28.84 -9.41 -11.83
C ASP A 45 29.50 -10.79 -11.91
N VAL A 46 30.17 -11.08 -13.03
CA VAL A 46 30.98 -12.29 -13.18
C VAL A 46 32.40 -11.95 -13.60
N VAL A 47 33.38 -12.53 -12.91
CA VAL A 47 34.80 -12.49 -13.29
C VAL A 47 35.29 -13.91 -13.60
N PRO A 48 35.49 -14.28 -14.89
CA PRO A 48 36.05 -15.59 -15.24
C PRO A 48 37.57 -15.61 -15.00
N SER A 49 38.09 -16.68 -14.41
CA SER A 49 39.54 -16.81 -14.15
C SER A 49 40.37 -17.18 -15.39
N HIS A 50 39.74 -17.67 -16.46
CA HIS A 50 40.41 -18.18 -17.67
C HIS A 50 39.64 -17.81 -18.93
N SER A 51 40.37 -17.64 -20.04
CA SER A 51 39.81 -17.52 -21.40
C SER A 51 40.82 -18.16 -22.37
N PRO A 52 40.43 -19.19 -23.13
CA PRO A 52 39.12 -19.84 -23.13
C PRO A 52 38.88 -20.75 -21.92
N MET A 53 37.61 -20.95 -21.56
CA MET A 53 37.15 -21.98 -20.62
C MET A 53 35.82 -22.59 -21.07
N ASN A 54 35.32 -23.59 -20.33
CA ASN A 54 33.97 -24.12 -20.49
C ASN A 54 33.24 -24.04 -19.15
N GLY A 55 32.58 -22.91 -18.92
CA GLY A 55 31.85 -22.63 -17.68
C GLY A 55 30.59 -21.81 -17.94
N GLY A 56 29.79 -21.59 -16.91
CA GLY A 56 28.58 -20.79 -16.99
C GLY A 56 27.92 -20.55 -15.64
N VAL A 57 27.11 -19.50 -15.58
CA VAL A 57 26.24 -19.17 -14.46
C VAL A 57 24.80 -19.46 -14.89
N GLY A 58 24.02 -20.08 -14.01
CA GLY A 58 22.63 -20.41 -14.33
C GLY A 58 21.73 -20.52 -13.12
N LEU A 59 20.42 -20.43 -13.37
CA LEU A 59 19.36 -20.53 -12.35
C LEU A 59 18.73 -21.91 -12.34
N SER A 60 18.24 -22.34 -11.19
CA SER A 60 17.63 -23.64 -10.99
C SER A 60 16.58 -23.63 -9.88
N ASP A 61 15.72 -24.64 -9.90
CA ASP A 61 14.74 -24.99 -8.86
C ASP A 61 15.34 -25.95 -7.80
N GLN A 62 16.62 -26.30 -7.94
CA GLN A 62 17.32 -27.28 -7.13
C GLN A 62 18.84 -27.04 -7.13
N ASP A 63 19.56 -27.76 -6.27
CA ASP A 63 21.02 -27.80 -6.31
C ASP A 63 21.51 -28.31 -7.68
N VAL A 64 22.36 -27.50 -8.32
CA VAL A 64 22.95 -27.82 -9.61
C VAL A 64 24.05 -28.86 -9.42
N GLY A 65 23.85 -30.03 -10.01
CA GLY A 65 24.84 -31.10 -10.10
C GLY A 65 25.28 -31.39 -11.53
N THR A 66 24.53 -30.93 -12.53
CA THR A 66 24.85 -31.02 -13.96
C THR A 66 24.23 -29.82 -14.68
N TRP A 67 24.74 -29.50 -15.87
CA TRP A 67 24.13 -28.49 -16.75
C TRP A 67 22.62 -28.69 -17.00
N GLY A 68 22.13 -29.92 -16.90
CA GLY A 68 20.72 -30.26 -17.11
C GLY A 68 19.79 -29.81 -15.99
N HIS A 69 20.32 -29.39 -14.84
CA HIS A 69 19.51 -28.89 -13.72
C HIS A 69 19.19 -27.40 -13.86
N MET A 70 19.98 -26.65 -14.63
CA MET A 70 19.78 -25.21 -14.80
C MET A 70 18.68 -24.93 -15.83
N ALA A 71 17.75 -24.04 -15.49
CA ALA A 71 16.69 -23.53 -16.35
C ALA A 71 17.19 -22.43 -17.30
N CYS A 72 17.88 -21.43 -16.75
CA CYS A 72 18.49 -20.31 -17.48
C CYS A 72 20.02 -20.45 -17.43
N ILE A 73 20.74 -20.20 -18.53
CA ILE A 73 22.20 -20.42 -18.56
C ILE A 73 22.92 -19.38 -19.41
N ILE A 74 23.86 -18.67 -18.78
CA ILE A 74 24.89 -17.87 -19.44
C ILE A 74 26.19 -18.67 -19.44
N GLY A 75 26.78 -18.89 -20.61
CA GLY A 75 27.98 -19.69 -20.80
C GLY A 75 29.20 -18.88 -21.25
N PHE A 76 30.35 -19.20 -20.67
CA PHE A 76 31.68 -18.78 -21.08
C PHE A 76 32.31 -19.91 -21.92
N HIS A 77 32.39 -19.70 -23.25
CA HIS A 77 32.73 -20.75 -24.21
C HIS A 77 34.23 -20.86 -24.54
N GLN A 78 34.62 -22.01 -25.11
CA GLN A 78 35.99 -22.33 -25.51
C GLN A 78 36.51 -21.48 -26.69
N GLU A 79 35.63 -20.75 -27.35
CA GLU A 79 35.98 -19.78 -28.40
C GLU A 79 36.19 -18.37 -27.84
N SER A 80 36.26 -18.21 -26.50
CA SER A 80 36.40 -16.92 -25.82
C SER A 80 35.21 -15.98 -26.07
N LYS A 81 34.00 -16.55 -26.17
CA LYS A 81 32.73 -15.84 -26.40
C LYS A 81 31.69 -16.19 -25.34
N LEU A 82 30.85 -15.22 -25.01
CA LEU A 82 29.64 -15.45 -24.24
C LEU A 82 28.57 -16.09 -25.12
N ARG A 83 27.67 -16.85 -24.50
CA ARG A 83 26.53 -17.52 -25.13
C ARG A 83 25.43 -17.76 -24.11
N VAL A 84 24.19 -17.91 -24.53
CA VAL A 84 23.03 -18.15 -23.68
C VAL A 84 22.29 -19.39 -24.18
N TYR A 85 21.78 -20.24 -23.28
CA TYR A 85 21.09 -21.46 -23.68
C TYR A 85 19.66 -21.15 -24.15
N ASN A 86 19.34 -21.45 -25.40
CA ASN A 86 18.00 -21.32 -25.95
C ASN A 86 17.29 -22.68 -25.99
N GLY A 87 16.35 -22.86 -25.06
CA GLY A 87 15.54 -24.07 -24.88
C GLY A 87 14.68 -24.42 -26.09
N ASP A 88 14.31 -23.45 -26.92
CA ASP A 88 13.38 -23.64 -28.05
C ASP A 88 14.02 -24.35 -29.24
N ILE A 89 15.34 -24.28 -29.34
CA ILE A 89 16.13 -24.80 -30.47
C ILE A 89 17.21 -25.79 -30.02
N THR A 90 17.22 -26.18 -28.74
CA THR A 90 18.11 -27.18 -28.13
C THR A 90 19.61 -26.85 -28.24
N GLY A 91 20.02 -25.64 -27.87
CA GLY A 91 21.44 -25.25 -27.97
C GLY A 91 21.80 -23.96 -27.24
N TYR A 92 23.06 -23.55 -27.41
CA TYR A 92 23.52 -22.22 -26.99
C TYR A 92 23.63 -21.31 -28.20
N GLU A 93 23.13 -20.08 -28.06
CA GLU A 93 23.17 -19.02 -29.08
C GLU A 93 23.55 -17.67 -28.44
N PHE A 94 23.55 -16.62 -29.25
CA PHE A 94 23.64 -15.23 -28.84
C PHE A 94 23.09 -14.37 -29.98
N ASP A 95 22.45 -13.25 -29.66
CA ASP A 95 21.97 -12.31 -30.68
C ASP A 95 23.10 -11.38 -31.13
N ASN A 96 23.95 -10.97 -30.17
CA ASN A 96 25.15 -10.19 -30.42
C ASN A 96 26.38 -10.91 -29.88
N GLU A 97 27.42 -11.01 -30.71
CA GLU A 97 28.66 -11.68 -30.32
C GLU A 97 29.46 -10.84 -29.33
N VAL A 98 29.68 -11.37 -28.12
CA VAL A 98 30.49 -10.70 -27.08
C VAL A 98 31.70 -11.56 -26.71
N PRO A 99 32.93 -11.13 -27.05
CA PRO A 99 34.14 -11.81 -26.60
C PRO A 99 34.38 -11.57 -25.11
N TYR A 100 35.03 -12.53 -24.43
CA TYR A 100 35.42 -12.36 -23.02
C TYR A 100 36.90 -12.66 -22.76
N ALA A 101 37.45 -12.03 -21.73
CA ALA A 101 38.81 -12.20 -21.26
C ALA A 101 38.86 -12.62 -19.79
N ALA A 102 39.94 -13.30 -19.41
CA ALA A 102 40.18 -13.70 -18.03
C ALA A 102 40.46 -12.48 -17.14
N GLY A 103 39.82 -12.42 -15.97
CA GLY A 103 40.03 -11.36 -14.97
C GLY A 103 39.26 -10.07 -15.24
N GLU A 104 38.52 -9.97 -16.34
CA GLU A 104 37.63 -8.84 -16.62
C GLU A 104 36.26 -9.07 -15.98
N SER A 105 35.61 -7.99 -15.53
CA SER A 105 34.27 -8.05 -14.96
C SER A 105 33.21 -7.84 -16.04
N TYR A 106 32.14 -8.61 -15.94
CA TYR A 106 30.96 -8.53 -16.80
C TYR A 106 29.74 -8.38 -15.91
N HIS A 107 29.05 -7.24 -16.03
CA HIS A 107 27.79 -7.00 -15.35
C HIS A 107 26.65 -7.56 -16.20
N PHE A 108 25.85 -8.45 -15.63
CA PHE A 108 24.71 -9.06 -16.29
C PHE A 108 23.42 -8.57 -15.66
N VAL A 109 22.46 -8.21 -16.52
CA VAL A 109 21.06 -8.00 -16.17
C VAL A 109 20.27 -9.09 -16.88
N MET A 110 19.53 -9.88 -16.12
CA MET A 110 18.73 -11.00 -16.63
C MET A 110 17.28 -10.84 -16.23
N GLU A 111 16.41 -10.63 -17.21
CA GLU A 111 14.96 -10.56 -17.04
C GLU A 111 14.39 -11.96 -17.23
N VAL A 112 13.66 -12.46 -16.24
CA VAL A 112 13.21 -13.85 -16.17
C VAL A 112 11.70 -13.89 -16.06
N ASP A 113 11.05 -14.61 -16.97
CA ASP A 113 9.62 -14.89 -16.95
C ASP A 113 9.41 -16.38 -16.68
N VAL A 114 9.19 -16.72 -15.41
CA VAL A 114 8.95 -18.11 -14.99
C VAL A 114 7.65 -18.66 -15.57
N PRO A 115 6.50 -17.96 -15.55
CA PRO A 115 5.26 -18.45 -16.17
C PRO A 115 5.43 -18.86 -17.64
N ASN A 116 6.06 -18.02 -18.46
CA ASN A 116 6.24 -18.26 -19.89
C ASN A 116 7.52 -19.04 -20.24
N LYS A 117 8.38 -19.32 -19.25
CA LYS A 117 9.64 -20.06 -19.42
C LYS A 117 10.60 -19.35 -20.38
N ARG A 118 10.68 -18.02 -20.27
CA ARG A 118 11.53 -17.18 -21.13
C ARG A 118 12.45 -16.30 -20.30
N TYR A 119 13.58 -15.89 -20.89
CA TYR A 119 14.48 -14.95 -20.26
C TYR A 119 15.31 -14.18 -21.29
N SER A 120 15.60 -12.93 -20.97
CA SER A 120 16.49 -12.05 -21.73
C SER A 120 17.74 -11.75 -20.92
N VAL A 121 18.88 -11.53 -21.60
CA VAL A 121 20.17 -11.28 -20.97
C VAL A 121 20.84 -10.09 -21.64
N THR A 122 21.12 -9.06 -20.85
CA THR A 122 21.97 -7.93 -21.22
C THR A 122 23.31 -8.05 -20.48
N VAL A 123 24.41 -7.78 -21.16
CA VAL A 123 25.76 -7.77 -20.58
C VAL A 123 26.44 -6.43 -20.80
N THR A 124 27.10 -5.92 -19.77
CA THR A 124 27.95 -4.72 -19.82
C THR A 124 29.38 -5.12 -19.48
N PRO A 125 30.26 -5.29 -20.48
CA PRO A 125 31.69 -5.45 -20.24
C PRO A 125 32.29 -4.23 -19.53
N ALA A 126 33.31 -4.42 -18.70
CA ALA A 126 33.97 -3.33 -17.99
C ALA A 126 34.39 -2.17 -18.92
N GLY A 127 33.81 -0.99 -18.68
CA GLY A 127 34.10 0.24 -19.43
C GLY A 127 33.49 0.32 -20.84
N ALA A 128 32.50 -0.53 -21.14
CA ALA A 128 31.74 -0.51 -22.40
C ALA A 128 30.24 -0.23 -22.16
N ASP A 129 29.51 0.02 -23.23
CA ASP A 129 28.05 0.18 -23.20
C ASP A 129 27.35 -1.20 -23.05
N PRO A 130 26.11 -1.25 -22.53
CA PRO A 130 25.32 -2.47 -22.45
C PRO A 130 25.05 -3.11 -23.83
N ILE A 131 25.07 -4.44 -23.88
CA ILE A 131 24.85 -5.25 -25.09
C ILE A 131 23.79 -6.31 -24.78
N VAL A 132 22.71 -6.34 -25.58
CA VAL A 132 21.73 -7.44 -25.54
C VAL A 132 22.41 -8.72 -26.05
N LEU A 133 22.68 -9.64 -25.13
CA LEU A 133 23.32 -10.92 -25.44
C LEU A 133 22.30 -11.95 -25.94
N ALA A 134 21.08 -11.92 -25.40
CA ALA A 134 19.96 -12.76 -25.78
C ALA A 134 18.64 -12.08 -25.46
N ASP A 135 17.69 -12.12 -26.38
CA ASP A 135 16.33 -11.59 -26.24
C ASP A 135 15.31 -12.73 -26.36
N ASP A 136 14.50 -12.91 -25.31
CA ASP A 136 13.39 -13.86 -25.26
C ASP A 136 13.84 -15.33 -25.51
N TYR A 137 14.84 -15.84 -24.78
CA TYR A 137 15.33 -17.22 -24.94
C TYR A 137 14.53 -18.19 -24.08
N GLY A 138 14.28 -19.41 -24.57
CA GLY A 138 13.52 -20.43 -23.84
C GLY A 138 14.31 -21.10 -22.71
N PHE A 139 13.63 -21.47 -21.61
CA PHE A 139 14.23 -22.24 -20.52
C PHE A 139 14.66 -23.64 -21.01
N ARG A 140 15.74 -24.13 -20.41
CA ARG A 140 16.19 -25.51 -20.60
C ARG A 140 15.30 -26.54 -19.91
N THR A 141 14.71 -26.19 -18.76
CA THR A 141 13.89 -27.08 -17.93
C THR A 141 12.47 -26.54 -17.78
N ASN A 142 11.56 -27.37 -17.28
CA ASN A 142 10.18 -26.96 -16.98
C ASN A 142 10.02 -26.42 -15.55
N ALA A 143 11.06 -25.78 -14.99
CA ALA A 143 11.07 -25.25 -13.63
C ALA A 143 9.93 -24.24 -13.44
N THR A 144 9.06 -24.43 -12.44
CA THR A 144 7.95 -23.52 -12.10
C THR A 144 8.25 -22.55 -10.97
N GLU A 145 9.45 -22.66 -10.41
CA GLU A 145 10.03 -21.81 -9.38
C GLU A 145 11.54 -21.77 -9.64
N LEU A 146 12.22 -20.67 -9.32
CA LEU A 146 13.68 -20.59 -9.30
C LEU A 146 14.12 -20.08 -7.94
N ASN A 147 15.08 -20.76 -7.30
CA ASN A 147 15.49 -20.47 -5.93
C ASN A 147 16.99 -20.67 -5.69
N THR A 148 17.72 -21.04 -6.75
CA THR A 148 19.16 -21.34 -6.70
C THR A 148 19.84 -20.76 -7.92
N TYR A 149 20.94 -20.02 -7.73
CA TYR A 149 21.89 -19.76 -8.81
C TYR A 149 23.17 -20.56 -8.58
N ALA A 150 23.84 -20.94 -9.66
CA ALA A 150 25.08 -21.67 -9.56
C ALA A 150 26.11 -21.22 -10.60
N SER A 151 27.36 -21.10 -10.17
CA SER A 151 28.50 -21.10 -11.08
C SER A 151 28.94 -22.55 -11.32
N TYR A 152 29.08 -22.93 -12.59
CA TYR A 152 29.47 -24.26 -13.00
C TYR A 152 30.65 -24.18 -13.96
N ASN A 153 31.75 -24.86 -13.64
CA ASN A 153 32.96 -24.93 -14.45
C ASN A 153 33.27 -26.38 -14.79
N ASP A 154 33.37 -26.72 -16.08
CA ASP A 154 33.83 -28.03 -16.52
C ASP A 154 35.35 -28.11 -16.32
N THR A 155 35.82 -29.18 -15.67
CA THR A 155 37.26 -29.44 -15.47
C THR A 155 37.80 -30.48 -16.45
N ASN A 156 36.93 -31.06 -17.29
CA ASN A 156 37.29 -32.08 -18.26
C ASN A 156 37.90 -31.45 -19.50
N THR A 157 39.22 -31.59 -19.63
CA THR A 157 39.99 -31.08 -20.78
C THR A 157 39.56 -31.65 -22.12
N SER A 158 38.88 -32.81 -22.16
CA SER A 158 38.34 -33.38 -23.41
C SER A 158 37.14 -32.60 -23.95
N PHE A 159 36.48 -31.82 -23.10
CA PHE A 159 35.41 -30.88 -23.45
C PHE A 159 35.84 -29.44 -23.15
N GLY A 160 37.12 -29.13 -23.36
CA GLY A 160 37.73 -27.81 -23.18
C GLY A 160 37.56 -27.19 -21.78
N GLY A 161 37.31 -28.03 -20.77
CA GLY A 161 37.37 -27.65 -19.37
C GLY A 161 38.81 -27.37 -18.91
N VAL A 162 38.94 -26.51 -17.91
CA VAL A 162 40.23 -26.09 -17.36
C VAL A 162 40.26 -26.41 -15.85
N PRO A 163 41.07 -27.37 -15.40
CA PRO A 163 41.17 -27.70 -13.97
C PRO A 163 41.59 -26.48 -13.13
N GLY A 164 40.82 -26.18 -12.08
CA GLY A 164 41.04 -25.03 -11.21
C GLY A 164 40.57 -23.69 -11.78
N ALA A 165 39.82 -23.70 -12.88
CA ALA A 165 39.15 -22.50 -13.37
C ALA A 165 37.89 -22.22 -12.55
N THR A 166 37.81 -20.99 -12.04
CA THR A 166 36.69 -20.45 -11.29
C THR A 166 35.97 -19.35 -12.07
N MET A 167 34.73 -19.08 -11.67
CA MET A 167 34.01 -17.85 -11.98
C MET A 167 33.60 -17.24 -10.65
N ASP A 168 34.03 -16.01 -10.40
CA ASP A 168 33.61 -15.27 -9.22
C ASP A 168 32.32 -14.54 -9.55
N VAL A 169 31.27 -14.77 -8.76
CA VAL A 169 29.95 -14.13 -8.93
C VAL A 169 29.72 -13.23 -7.73
N THR A 170 29.52 -11.94 -7.98
CA THR A 170 29.36 -10.92 -6.94
C THR A 170 28.19 -10.00 -7.25
N ASN A 171 27.80 -9.18 -6.28
CA ASN A 171 26.72 -8.18 -6.42
C ASN A 171 25.41 -8.78 -6.94
N PHE A 172 25.10 -10.02 -6.53
CA PHE A 172 23.86 -10.68 -6.90
C PHE A 172 22.69 -10.01 -6.18
N THR A 173 21.74 -9.51 -6.96
CA THR A 173 20.46 -9.00 -6.46
C THR A 173 19.33 -9.61 -7.28
N ASP A 174 18.31 -10.11 -6.57
CA ASP A 174 17.02 -10.52 -7.10
C ASP A 174 15.97 -9.46 -6.80
N THR A 175 15.40 -8.89 -7.85
CA THR A 175 14.33 -7.91 -7.75
C THR A 175 13.09 -8.52 -8.41
N PRO A 176 12.06 -8.93 -7.63
CA PRO A 176 10.79 -9.35 -8.20
C PRO A 176 10.30 -8.30 -9.19
N ALA A 177 9.63 -8.73 -10.26
CA ALA A 177 8.93 -7.77 -11.10
C ALA A 177 7.97 -7.01 -10.18
N PRO A 178 7.93 -5.68 -10.32
CA PRO A 178 7.01 -4.90 -9.52
C PRO A 178 5.59 -5.38 -9.82
N THR A 179 4.81 -5.58 -8.76
CA THR A 179 3.44 -6.10 -8.89
C THR A 179 2.55 -4.94 -9.34
N PRO A 180 1.74 -5.10 -10.40
CA PRO A 180 0.72 -4.11 -10.75
C PRO A 180 -0.20 -3.84 -9.55
N GLY A 181 -0.59 -2.58 -9.38
CA GLY A 181 -1.51 -2.17 -8.33
C GLY A 181 -2.83 -2.92 -8.43
N SER A 182 -3.50 -3.11 -7.30
CA SER A 182 -4.88 -3.58 -7.27
C SER A 182 -5.69 -2.68 -6.36
N ALA A 183 -6.83 -2.17 -6.84
CA ALA A 183 -7.69 -1.25 -6.11
C ALA A 183 -9.15 -1.68 -6.19
N LYS A 184 -9.87 -1.45 -5.09
CA LYS A 184 -11.33 -1.48 -5.08
C LYS A 184 -11.85 -0.06 -5.11
N ILE A 185 -12.69 0.23 -6.09
CA ILE A 185 -13.33 1.53 -6.23
C ILE A 185 -14.74 1.37 -5.71
N TYR A 186 -14.99 1.86 -4.49
CA TYR A 186 -16.24 1.63 -3.78
C TYR A 186 -17.34 2.60 -4.24
N THR A 187 -18.60 2.20 -4.03
CA THR A 187 -19.74 3.10 -4.27
C THR A 187 -19.77 4.24 -3.26
N ALA A 188 -20.00 5.48 -3.70
CA ALA A 188 -20.26 6.61 -2.82
C ALA A 188 -21.77 6.86 -2.67
N GLU A 189 -22.25 7.09 -1.43
CA GLU A 189 -23.62 7.55 -1.22
C GLU A 189 -23.80 8.99 -1.72
N ASN A 190 -22.90 9.86 -1.27
CA ASN A 190 -22.73 11.24 -1.72
C ASN A 190 -21.41 11.32 -2.52
N PRO A 191 -21.45 11.24 -3.86
CA PRO A 191 -20.23 11.34 -4.66
C PRO A 191 -19.67 12.78 -4.63
N PRO A 192 -18.34 12.94 -4.77
CA PRO A 192 -17.69 14.26 -4.78
C PRO A 192 -18.25 15.21 -5.83
N VAL A 193 -18.33 16.49 -5.48
CA VAL A 193 -18.62 17.59 -6.40
C VAL A 193 -17.31 18.04 -7.05
N ILE A 194 -17.27 18.10 -8.38
CA ILE A 194 -16.07 18.57 -9.09
C ILE A 194 -16.08 20.10 -9.13
N ASP A 195 -15.62 20.73 -8.06
CA ASP A 195 -15.60 22.19 -7.90
C ASP A 195 -14.28 22.74 -7.32
N GLY A 196 -13.38 21.86 -6.90
CA GLY A 196 -12.07 22.18 -6.36
C GLY A 196 -12.02 22.25 -4.83
N ASP A 197 -13.08 21.83 -4.14
CA ASP A 197 -13.06 21.56 -2.71
C ASP A 197 -12.67 20.09 -2.44
N LEU A 198 -11.45 19.89 -1.94
CA LEU A 198 -10.92 18.54 -1.69
C LEU A 198 -11.56 17.83 -0.48
N ALA A 199 -12.36 18.52 0.34
CA ALA A 199 -12.99 17.95 1.54
C ALA A 199 -13.91 16.76 1.22
N ASP A 200 -14.56 16.77 0.05
CA ASP A 200 -15.41 15.67 -0.44
C ASP A 200 -14.65 14.33 -0.60
N TRP A 201 -13.31 14.36 -0.57
CA TRP A 201 -12.45 13.21 -0.78
C TRP A 201 -11.83 12.64 0.49
N ASP A 202 -12.01 13.25 1.66
CA ASP A 202 -11.25 12.91 2.88
C ASP A 202 -11.42 11.44 3.29
N ASP A 203 -12.64 10.91 3.21
CA ASP A 203 -12.99 9.53 3.58
C ASP A 203 -12.75 8.48 2.49
N ILE A 204 -12.25 8.91 1.33
CA ILE A 204 -11.95 8.01 0.21
C ILE A 204 -10.52 7.47 0.35
N GLU A 205 -10.36 6.16 0.13
CA GLU A 205 -9.06 5.48 0.17
C GLU A 205 -8.05 6.14 -0.79
N ALA A 206 -6.87 6.47 -0.27
CA ALA A 206 -5.75 6.97 -1.06
C ALA A 206 -4.88 5.81 -1.56
N HIS A 207 -4.61 5.81 -2.86
CA HIS A 207 -3.70 4.88 -3.50
C HIS A 207 -2.39 5.60 -3.86
N PRO A 208 -1.29 5.34 -3.14
CA PRO A 208 -0.03 6.04 -3.35
C PRO A 208 0.65 5.59 -4.66
N MET A 209 1.20 6.56 -5.40
CA MET A 209 1.91 6.37 -6.66
C MET A 209 3.40 6.18 -6.39
N ASN A 210 3.75 5.00 -5.88
CA ASN A 210 5.09 4.76 -5.37
C ASN A 210 6.10 4.31 -6.42
N TRP A 211 5.63 3.84 -7.58
CA TRP A 211 6.51 3.37 -8.64
C TRP A 211 7.27 4.54 -9.24
N VAL A 212 8.59 4.40 -9.40
CA VAL A 212 9.44 5.42 -10.04
C VAL A 212 9.91 4.83 -11.37
N GLU A 213 9.44 5.40 -12.47
CA GLU A 213 9.81 4.98 -13.82
C GLU A 213 11.09 5.67 -14.29
N ASN A 214 11.23 6.96 -14.00
CA ASN A 214 12.38 7.76 -14.35
C ASN A 214 12.66 8.81 -13.27
N GLY A 215 13.92 9.23 -13.12
CA GLY A 215 14.32 10.20 -12.10
C GLY A 215 14.65 9.56 -10.74
N VAL A 216 15.00 10.41 -9.76
CA VAL A 216 15.36 10.00 -8.41
C VAL A 216 14.58 10.83 -7.41
N VAL A 217 13.73 10.20 -6.61
CA VAL A 217 13.04 10.86 -5.49
C VAL A 217 14.04 11.02 -4.34
N THR A 218 14.36 12.26 -3.94
CA THR A 218 15.32 12.48 -2.85
C THR A 218 14.64 12.63 -1.49
N THR A 219 13.43 13.20 -1.43
CA THR A 219 12.57 13.25 -0.23
C THR A 219 11.06 13.17 -0.58
N PRO A 220 10.16 12.76 0.33
CA PRO A 220 8.71 12.87 0.10
C PRO A 220 8.23 14.31 -0.10
N GLU A 221 8.92 15.28 0.49
CA GLU A 221 8.71 16.72 0.27
C GLU A 221 9.21 17.21 -1.10
N ASP A 222 10.03 16.41 -1.78
CA ASP A 222 10.50 16.62 -3.16
C ASP A 222 9.36 16.26 -4.11
N TYR A 223 8.88 15.01 -4.01
CA TYR A 223 7.84 14.50 -4.89
C TYR A 223 7.07 13.31 -4.32
N SER A 224 5.79 13.51 -4.09
CA SER A 224 4.85 12.46 -3.69
C SER A 224 3.56 12.60 -4.48
N ALA A 225 2.92 11.48 -4.77
CA ALA A 225 1.65 11.49 -5.49
C ALA A 225 0.75 10.36 -5.01
N TYR A 226 -0.55 10.61 -5.03
CA TYR A 226 -1.57 9.61 -4.78
C TYR A 226 -2.83 9.91 -5.57
N TRP A 227 -3.66 8.91 -5.77
CA TRP A 227 -4.97 9.07 -6.36
C TRP A 227 -6.06 8.46 -5.50
N LYS A 228 -7.29 8.91 -5.72
CA LYS A 228 -8.52 8.44 -5.08
C LYS A 228 -9.58 8.23 -6.16
N ALA A 229 -10.49 7.29 -5.97
CA ALA A 229 -11.64 7.14 -6.86
C ALA A 229 -12.86 6.54 -6.15
N VAL A 230 -14.04 6.90 -6.64
CA VAL A 230 -15.33 6.31 -6.28
C VAL A 230 -16.21 6.19 -7.51
N TRP A 231 -17.27 5.40 -7.41
CA TRP A 231 -18.31 5.35 -8.44
C TRP A 231 -19.70 5.49 -7.84
N LYS A 232 -20.66 5.92 -8.67
CA LYS A 232 -22.06 5.95 -8.29
C LYS A 232 -22.92 5.82 -9.54
N ASP A 233 -23.80 4.83 -9.53
CA ASP A 233 -24.75 4.55 -10.62
C ASP A 233 -24.03 4.45 -11.97
N THR A 234 -24.13 5.48 -12.81
CA THR A 234 -23.53 5.53 -14.15
C THR A 234 -22.30 6.44 -14.25
N MET A 235 -21.78 6.92 -13.12
CA MET A 235 -20.70 7.91 -13.04
C MET A 235 -19.49 7.34 -12.30
N PHE A 236 -18.32 7.77 -12.75
CA PHE A 236 -17.04 7.52 -12.12
C PHE A 236 -16.38 8.85 -11.76
N TYR A 237 -15.69 8.86 -10.63
CA TYR A 237 -15.04 10.03 -10.05
C TYR A 237 -13.63 9.63 -9.68
N ALA A 238 -12.64 10.42 -10.08
CA ALA A 238 -11.26 10.25 -9.63
C ALA A 238 -10.64 11.61 -9.28
N MET A 239 -9.69 11.55 -8.36
CA MET A 239 -8.85 12.67 -7.98
C MET A 239 -7.41 12.19 -7.88
N ALA A 240 -6.46 13.05 -8.21
CA ALA A 240 -5.04 12.82 -7.97
C ALA A 240 -4.40 14.07 -7.40
N VAL A 241 -3.51 13.87 -6.44
CA VAL A 241 -2.70 14.91 -5.79
C VAL A 241 -1.24 14.64 -6.05
N ILE A 242 -0.50 15.71 -6.33
CA ILE A 242 0.95 15.71 -6.42
C ILE A 242 1.49 16.78 -5.46
N THR A 243 2.51 16.43 -4.67
CA THR A 243 3.40 17.41 -4.06
C THR A 243 4.58 17.63 -4.98
N ASP A 244 4.84 18.88 -5.33
CA ASP A 244 5.81 19.33 -6.32
C ASP A 244 6.26 20.73 -5.89
N ASP A 245 7.55 20.87 -5.61
CA ASP A 245 8.11 22.10 -5.06
C ASP A 245 8.48 23.14 -6.14
N THR A 246 8.46 22.76 -7.43
CA THR A 246 8.93 23.57 -8.56
C THR A 246 8.11 23.34 -9.83
N LEU A 247 7.00 24.06 -9.92
CA LEU A 247 6.12 23.97 -11.09
C LEU A 247 6.70 24.65 -12.33
N TYR A 248 6.82 23.91 -13.44
CA TYR A 248 7.44 24.33 -14.68
C TYR A 248 6.60 24.01 -15.94
N ASN A 249 6.71 24.87 -16.95
CA ASN A 249 5.98 24.71 -18.22
C ASN A 249 6.78 25.33 -19.38
N GLU A 250 7.31 24.49 -20.27
CA GLU A 250 8.11 24.90 -21.44
C GLU A 250 7.31 25.16 -22.72
N GLY A 251 6.00 24.86 -22.72
CA GLY A 251 5.22 24.77 -23.96
C GLY A 251 5.48 23.47 -24.72
N MET A 252 4.99 23.32 -25.96
CA MET A 252 4.99 21.99 -26.60
C MET A 252 6.39 21.39 -26.80
N PRO A 253 6.57 20.09 -26.50
CA PRO A 253 5.49 19.13 -26.28
C PRO A 253 5.08 18.92 -24.81
N PHE A 254 3.76 18.85 -24.58
CA PHE A 254 3.15 18.86 -23.25
C PHE A 254 3.47 17.66 -22.35
N TRP A 255 3.99 16.56 -22.91
CA TRP A 255 4.38 15.37 -22.15
C TRP A 255 5.69 15.54 -21.37
N ASN A 256 6.35 16.68 -21.51
CA ASN A 256 7.52 17.06 -20.71
C ASN A 256 7.13 17.94 -19.51
N HIS A 257 5.85 18.21 -19.26
CA HIS A 257 5.43 19.15 -18.21
C HIS A 257 5.05 18.43 -16.91
N ASP A 258 4.95 19.19 -15.82
CA ASP A 258 4.23 18.73 -14.64
C ASP A 258 2.81 18.37 -15.05
N ALA A 259 2.47 17.10 -14.87
CA ALA A 259 1.25 16.57 -15.42
C ALA A 259 0.72 15.38 -14.64
N ILE A 260 -0.60 15.23 -14.71
CA ILE A 260 -1.31 14.04 -14.26
C ILE A 260 -1.95 13.37 -15.47
N ASN A 261 -1.72 12.07 -15.55
CA ASN A 261 -2.17 11.19 -16.62
C ASN A 261 -3.05 10.09 -16.03
N PHE A 262 -4.25 9.91 -16.57
CA PHE A 262 -5.11 8.79 -16.25
C PHE A 262 -5.18 7.82 -17.43
N TYR A 263 -5.04 6.53 -17.14
CA TYR A 263 -5.09 5.45 -18.13
C TYR A 263 -6.12 4.41 -17.74
N ALA A 264 -6.86 3.89 -18.74
CA ALA A 264 -7.84 2.84 -18.50
C ALA A 264 -7.98 1.85 -19.66
N GLY A 265 -8.01 0.55 -19.35
CA GLY A 265 -8.33 -0.55 -20.27
C GLY A 265 -9.61 -1.25 -19.83
N TRP A 266 -10.74 -0.91 -20.46
CA TRP A 266 -12.08 -1.26 -19.97
C TRP A 266 -12.53 -2.70 -20.21
N ASP A 267 -11.81 -3.47 -21.02
CA ASP A 267 -12.10 -4.88 -21.30
C ASP A 267 -11.13 -5.84 -20.59
N ASP A 268 -10.22 -5.30 -19.76
CA ASP A 268 -9.20 -6.04 -19.01
C ASP A 268 -8.30 -6.93 -19.91
N THR A 269 -8.20 -6.59 -21.20
CA THR A 269 -7.32 -7.33 -22.09
C THR A 269 -5.88 -6.82 -21.95
N ARG A 270 -4.94 -7.76 -21.85
CA ARG A 270 -3.50 -7.51 -21.90
C ARG A 270 -2.95 -8.19 -23.14
N ASP A 271 -2.86 -7.45 -24.24
CA ASP A 271 -2.72 -7.99 -25.58
C ASP A 271 -1.36 -7.72 -26.24
N GLY A 272 -0.42 -7.10 -25.53
CA GLY A 272 0.93 -6.79 -26.02
C GLY A 272 0.99 -5.55 -26.89
N THR A 273 -0.10 -4.78 -27.02
CA THR A 273 -0.13 -3.55 -27.80
C THR A 273 -0.01 -2.32 -26.89
N GLY A 274 0.96 -1.43 -27.20
CA GLY A 274 1.11 -0.18 -26.45
C GLY A 274 -0.14 0.71 -26.56
N ALA A 275 -0.38 1.58 -25.58
CA ALA A 275 -1.61 2.37 -25.38
C ALA A 275 -2.05 3.25 -26.57
N SER A 276 -1.19 3.44 -27.57
CA SER A 276 -1.51 4.20 -28.78
C SER A 276 -2.11 3.36 -29.92
N ASN A 277 -2.06 2.01 -29.85
CA ASN A 277 -2.43 1.11 -30.96
C ASN A 277 -3.20 -0.14 -30.49
N GLY A 278 -4.28 0.04 -29.71
CA GLY A 278 -5.12 -1.06 -29.24
C GLY A 278 -6.49 -0.61 -28.72
N ASP A 279 -7.22 -1.53 -28.10
CA ASP A 279 -8.51 -1.25 -27.43
C ASP A 279 -8.32 -0.58 -26.05
N HIS A 280 -7.07 -0.44 -25.60
CA HIS A 280 -6.67 0.11 -24.31
C HIS A 280 -6.40 1.61 -24.46
N LYS A 281 -7.00 2.46 -23.63
CA LYS A 281 -6.97 3.91 -23.87
C LYS A 281 -6.43 4.72 -22.70
N TYR A 282 -5.50 5.59 -23.05
CA TYR A 282 -5.26 6.83 -22.33
C TYR A 282 -6.57 7.62 -22.19
N LEU A 283 -6.90 8.03 -20.97
CA LEU A 283 -8.20 8.64 -20.65
C LEU A 283 -8.14 10.16 -20.81
N PHE A 284 -7.19 10.82 -20.15
CA PHE A 284 -6.92 12.25 -20.31
C PHE A 284 -5.60 12.70 -19.67
N HIS A 285 -5.15 13.88 -20.09
CA HIS A 285 -3.99 14.61 -19.58
C HIS A 285 -4.44 15.91 -18.91
N HIS A 286 -3.80 16.33 -17.83
CA HIS A 286 -3.82 17.72 -17.38
C HIS A 286 -2.40 18.16 -17.05
N TRP A 287 -1.96 19.29 -17.57
CA TRP A 287 -0.61 19.82 -17.32
C TRP A 287 -0.64 21.20 -16.68
N TRP A 288 0.41 21.55 -15.96
CA TRP A 288 0.53 22.83 -15.31
C TRP A 288 0.47 24.01 -16.31
N GLY A 289 -0.42 24.98 -16.08
CA GLY A 289 -0.66 26.11 -16.97
C GLY A 289 -1.68 25.84 -18.09
N GLN A 290 -2.29 24.67 -18.13
CA GLN A 290 -3.60 24.48 -18.77
C GLN A 290 -4.69 25.26 -18.01
N ALA A 291 -5.79 25.61 -18.69
CA ALA A 291 -6.93 26.21 -17.99
C ALA A 291 -7.52 25.21 -16.99
N ASP A 292 -7.89 25.69 -15.79
CA ASP A 292 -8.30 24.84 -14.67
C ASP A 292 -9.47 23.89 -14.98
N ASP A 293 -10.29 24.23 -15.96
CA ASP A 293 -11.48 23.50 -16.42
C ASP A 293 -11.28 22.81 -17.78
N ALA A 294 -10.03 22.69 -18.25
CA ALA A 294 -9.70 22.12 -19.55
C ALA A 294 -8.95 20.79 -19.44
N LEU A 295 -9.28 19.88 -20.37
CA LEU A 295 -8.61 18.59 -20.55
C LEU A 295 -7.65 18.63 -21.74
N GLY A 296 -6.47 18.06 -21.58
CA GLY A 296 -5.48 17.87 -22.63
C GLY A 296 -5.86 16.72 -23.56
N VAL A 297 -5.79 16.94 -24.88
CA VAL A 297 -6.40 16.04 -25.87
C VAL A 297 -5.36 15.23 -26.64
N ILE A 298 -5.48 13.89 -26.56
CA ILE A 298 -5.22 12.97 -27.67
C ILE A 298 -6.41 11.98 -27.70
N ASP A 299 -7.25 12.06 -28.74
CA ASP A 299 -8.39 11.19 -29.14
C ASP A 299 -9.34 10.59 -28.08
N GLY A 300 -10.65 10.84 -28.26
CA GLY A 300 -11.72 9.96 -27.73
C GLY A 300 -12.17 10.20 -26.29
N LEU A 301 -12.02 11.42 -25.75
CA LEU A 301 -12.46 11.76 -24.39
C LEU A 301 -13.94 11.39 -24.11
N PRO A 302 -14.24 10.95 -22.88
CA PRO A 302 -15.55 11.13 -22.26
C PRO A 302 -15.84 12.64 -22.07
N ASN A 303 -17.07 13.12 -22.28
CA ASN A 303 -17.51 14.40 -21.71
C ASN A 303 -17.52 14.27 -20.18
N GLY A 304 -16.43 14.70 -19.54
CA GLY A 304 -16.31 14.80 -18.09
C GLY A 304 -16.28 16.23 -17.58
N THR A 305 -16.41 16.39 -16.28
CA THR A 305 -16.10 17.63 -15.57
C THR A 305 -14.72 17.48 -14.96
N VAL A 306 -13.83 18.46 -15.13
CA VAL A 306 -12.51 18.48 -14.51
C VAL A 306 -12.33 19.80 -13.77
N LYS A 307 -11.59 19.75 -12.67
CA LYS A 307 -11.15 20.93 -11.95
C LYS A 307 -9.73 20.72 -11.45
N LYS A 308 -8.84 21.66 -11.74
CA LYS A 308 -7.52 21.76 -11.14
C LYS A 308 -7.55 22.65 -9.89
N ILE A 309 -6.78 22.25 -8.88
CA ILE A 309 -6.71 22.84 -7.54
C ILE A 309 -5.23 23.09 -7.20
N ASP A 310 -4.92 24.29 -6.70
CA ASP A 310 -3.64 24.56 -6.04
C ASP A 310 -3.77 24.24 -4.56
N LEU A 311 -2.84 23.44 -4.00
CA LEU A 311 -2.90 23.10 -2.58
C LEU A 311 -2.69 24.36 -1.72
N ALA A 312 -3.47 24.49 -0.65
CA ALA A 312 -3.50 25.69 0.18
C ALA A 312 -2.16 26.00 0.87
N ASP A 313 -1.35 24.97 1.13
CA ASP A 313 -0.01 25.08 1.70
C ASP A 313 1.07 25.40 0.65
N GLY A 314 0.71 25.42 -0.64
CA GLY A 314 1.61 25.67 -1.76
C GLY A 314 2.59 24.53 -2.04
N THR A 315 2.35 23.33 -1.51
CA THR A 315 3.24 22.17 -1.67
C THR A 315 3.03 21.41 -2.97
N GLY A 316 2.02 21.78 -3.75
CA GLY A 316 1.71 21.13 -5.01
C GLY A 316 0.29 21.45 -5.50
N TRP A 317 -0.30 20.51 -6.23
CA TRP A 317 -1.59 20.69 -6.88
C TRP A 317 -2.34 19.36 -7.04
N ALA A 318 -3.64 19.47 -7.31
CA ALA A 318 -4.51 18.33 -7.51
C ALA A 318 -5.42 18.53 -8.72
N ILE A 319 -5.99 17.43 -9.20
CA ILE A 319 -7.11 17.46 -10.13
C ILE A 319 -8.22 16.56 -9.65
N GLU A 320 -9.44 17.04 -9.82
CA GLU A 320 -10.66 16.26 -9.68
C GLU A 320 -11.31 16.08 -11.02
N TRP A 321 -11.84 14.89 -11.27
CA TRP A 321 -12.47 14.54 -12.52
C TRP A 321 -13.67 13.62 -12.32
N SER A 322 -14.71 13.84 -13.10
CA SER A 322 -15.84 12.91 -13.20
C SER A 322 -16.26 12.72 -14.65
N ALA A 323 -16.75 11.53 -14.97
CA ALA A 323 -17.38 11.25 -16.26
C ALA A 323 -18.38 10.10 -16.18
N PRO A 324 -19.36 10.04 -17.11
CA PRO A 324 -20.27 8.92 -17.19
C PRO A 324 -19.60 7.70 -17.86
N PHE A 325 -19.81 6.50 -17.31
CA PHE A 325 -19.30 5.23 -17.85
C PHE A 325 -19.68 5.01 -19.33
N SER A 326 -20.86 5.49 -19.74
CA SER A 326 -21.32 5.43 -21.14
C SER A 326 -20.39 6.12 -22.15
N GLN A 327 -19.51 7.00 -21.68
CA GLN A 327 -18.53 7.70 -22.50
C GLN A 327 -17.11 7.24 -22.23
N MET A 328 -16.91 6.34 -21.26
CA MET A 328 -15.64 5.68 -21.00
C MET A 328 -15.45 4.46 -21.91
N ASP A 329 -16.54 3.75 -22.28
CA ASP A 329 -16.50 2.69 -23.30
C ASP A 329 -16.45 3.24 -24.75
N VAL A 330 -15.44 4.05 -25.05
CA VAL A 330 -15.31 4.79 -26.33
C VAL A 330 -15.00 3.91 -27.55
N ASN A 331 -14.75 2.61 -27.39
CA ASN A 331 -14.60 1.66 -28.49
C ASN A 331 -15.76 0.65 -28.63
N GLY A 332 -16.75 0.69 -27.71
CA GLY A 332 -17.84 -0.27 -27.73
C GLY A 332 -17.36 -1.68 -27.39
N SER A 333 -16.45 -1.81 -26.42
CA SER A 333 -16.12 -3.08 -25.76
C SER A 333 -17.40 -3.81 -25.31
N GLY A 334 -18.46 -3.05 -25.03
CA GLY A 334 -19.73 -3.56 -24.53
C GLY A 334 -19.67 -3.88 -23.04
N THR A 335 -18.62 -3.40 -22.35
CA THR A 335 -18.48 -3.54 -20.91
C THR A 335 -19.68 -2.91 -20.21
N VAL A 336 -20.31 -3.72 -19.35
CA VAL A 336 -21.33 -3.25 -18.43
C VAL A 336 -20.62 -2.91 -17.13
N PHE A 337 -20.67 -1.64 -16.75
CA PHE A 337 -20.10 -1.16 -15.50
C PHE A 337 -21.09 -1.41 -14.37
N GLU A 338 -20.80 -2.43 -13.57
CA GLU A 338 -21.59 -2.84 -12.41
C GLU A 338 -20.64 -3.31 -11.28
N GLU A 339 -21.20 -3.57 -10.10
CA GLU A 339 -20.41 -4.11 -8.99
C GLU A 339 -19.78 -5.46 -9.41
N GLY A 340 -18.46 -5.57 -9.21
CA GLY A 340 -17.62 -6.68 -9.63
C GLY A 340 -16.95 -6.50 -10.99
N THR A 341 -17.25 -5.44 -11.75
CA THR A 341 -16.55 -5.14 -13.01
C THR A 341 -15.09 -4.81 -12.74
N LYS A 342 -14.18 -5.50 -13.45
CA LYS A 342 -12.74 -5.27 -13.42
C LYS A 342 -12.26 -4.59 -14.68
N PHE A 343 -11.27 -3.73 -14.56
CA PHE A 343 -10.63 -3.04 -15.68
C PHE A 343 -9.20 -2.64 -15.32
N LEU A 344 -8.38 -2.45 -16.35
CA LEU A 344 -7.04 -1.92 -16.19
C LEU A 344 -7.12 -0.44 -15.85
N TRP A 345 -6.37 0.01 -14.86
CA TRP A 345 -6.36 1.39 -14.39
C TRP A 345 -4.94 1.79 -14.00
N ASP A 346 -4.53 2.99 -14.39
CA ASP A 346 -3.32 3.59 -13.85
C ASP A 346 -3.40 5.10 -13.79
N VAL A 347 -2.62 5.66 -12.88
CA VAL A 347 -2.42 7.10 -12.72
C VAL A 347 -0.91 7.33 -12.71
N VAL A 348 -0.45 8.21 -13.58
CA VAL A 348 0.97 8.55 -13.73
C VAL A 348 1.14 10.06 -13.61
N SER A 349 2.09 10.46 -12.80
CA SER A 349 2.51 11.84 -12.64
C SER A 349 3.87 12.04 -13.29
N VAL A 350 4.01 13.19 -13.95
CA VAL A 350 5.27 13.69 -14.50
C VAL A 350 5.60 14.96 -13.74
N ASP A 351 6.87 15.14 -13.44
CA ASP A 351 7.45 16.27 -12.72
C ASP A 351 8.72 16.71 -13.45
N ASP A 352 8.74 17.99 -13.80
CA ASP A 352 9.76 18.64 -14.59
C ASP A 352 10.25 19.91 -13.89
N ASP A 353 11.36 19.83 -13.16
CA ASP A 353 11.90 21.02 -12.48
C ASP A 353 12.51 22.06 -13.45
N ASN A 354 13.03 21.65 -14.62
CA ASN A 354 13.71 22.53 -15.60
C ASN A 354 14.18 21.83 -16.90
N GLU A 355 14.51 22.65 -17.93
CA GLU A 355 15.16 22.29 -19.23
C GLU A 355 16.38 21.33 -19.17
N LEU A 356 17.00 21.11 -18.01
CA LEU A 356 18.27 20.37 -17.85
C LEU A 356 18.15 19.09 -17.02
N ASP A 357 17.08 18.90 -16.25
CA ASP A 357 16.91 17.72 -15.40
C ASP A 357 16.08 16.62 -16.10
N PRO A 358 16.40 15.34 -15.86
CA PRO A 358 15.60 14.24 -16.39
C PRO A 358 14.26 14.18 -15.65
N PHE A 359 13.14 14.25 -16.39
CA PHE A 359 11.77 14.18 -15.85
C PHE A 359 11.62 13.11 -14.76
N LEU A 360 11.07 13.47 -13.62
CA LEU A 360 10.65 12.52 -12.61
C LEU A 360 9.29 11.97 -12.99
N ILE A 361 9.18 10.64 -13.12
CA ILE A 361 7.94 9.98 -13.50
C ILE A 361 7.57 8.99 -12.42
N ARG A 362 6.37 9.14 -11.86
CA ARG A 362 5.81 8.18 -10.89
C ARG A 362 4.45 7.65 -11.28
N GLY A 363 4.22 6.38 -10.98
CA GLY A 363 2.98 5.67 -11.30
C GLY A 363 2.40 4.94 -10.11
N TRP A 364 1.11 4.63 -10.17
CA TRP A 364 0.50 3.68 -9.24
C TRP A 364 0.96 2.25 -9.53
N SER A 365 1.06 1.88 -10.81
CA SER A 365 1.57 0.58 -11.23
C SER A 365 2.83 0.70 -12.11
N PRO A 366 3.55 -0.42 -12.30
CA PRO A 366 4.79 -0.41 -13.06
C PRO A 366 4.56 -0.15 -14.54
N ASP A 367 5.43 0.65 -15.16
CA ASP A 367 5.56 0.78 -16.62
C ASP A 367 4.23 0.94 -17.38
N ALA A 368 3.32 1.76 -16.85
CA ALA A 368 2.27 2.39 -17.65
C ALA A 368 2.77 3.63 -18.41
N GLY A 369 4.08 3.74 -18.66
CA GLY A 369 4.78 4.73 -19.48
C GLY A 369 4.36 6.19 -19.24
N GLY A 370 5.19 6.96 -18.55
CA GLY A 370 5.11 8.43 -18.45
C GLY A 370 5.44 9.17 -19.75
N GLY A 371 4.86 8.72 -20.85
CA GLY A 371 4.99 9.31 -22.18
C GLY A 371 3.96 8.71 -23.16
N ASN A 372 4.12 9.05 -24.44
CA ASN A 372 3.17 8.75 -25.53
C ASN A 372 2.85 7.25 -25.77
N PHE A 373 3.46 6.32 -25.01
CA PHE A 373 3.45 4.88 -25.27
C PHE A 373 3.34 4.01 -24.00
N ALA A 374 2.51 4.43 -23.04
CA ALA A 374 2.10 3.61 -21.90
C ALA A 374 1.81 2.15 -22.30
N ASN A 375 2.40 1.16 -21.63
CA ASN A 375 2.00 -0.23 -21.84
C ASN A 375 0.93 -0.62 -20.82
N MET A 376 -0.31 -0.73 -21.28
CA MET A 376 -1.44 -1.11 -20.42
C MET A 376 -1.37 -2.55 -19.92
N ASP A 377 -0.50 -3.39 -20.49
CA ASP A 377 -0.27 -4.73 -19.95
C ASP A 377 0.33 -4.72 -18.53
N ASN A 378 1.00 -3.62 -18.16
CA ASN A 378 1.63 -3.46 -16.85
C ASN A 378 0.79 -2.59 -15.89
N ALA A 379 -0.34 -2.05 -16.35
CA ALA A 379 -1.25 -1.25 -15.54
C ALA A 379 -1.85 -2.08 -14.39
N GLY A 380 -2.26 -1.35 -13.34
CA GLY A 380 -2.97 -1.94 -12.22
C GLY A 380 -4.37 -2.41 -12.62
N GLU A 381 -4.99 -3.18 -11.73
CA GLU A 381 -6.37 -3.66 -11.87
C GLU A 381 -7.27 -2.94 -10.87
N ALA A 382 -8.31 -2.28 -11.37
CA ALA A 382 -9.38 -1.71 -10.55
C ALA A 382 -10.65 -2.59 -10.62
N GLU A 383 -11.31 -2.78 -9.48
CA GLU A 383 -12.61 -3.45 -9.37
C GLU A 383 -13.66 -2.47 -8.85
N LEU A 384 -14.78 -2.31 -9.55
CA LEU A 384 -15.94 -1.59 -9.02
C LEU A 384 -16.54 -2.42 -7.88
N ALA A 385 -16.50 -1.93 -6.65
CA ALA A 385 -17.00 -2.61 -5.46
C ALA A 385 -18.24 -1.90 -4.90
N GLY A 386 -19.06 -2.60 -4.11
CA GLY A 386 -20.18 -1.99 -3.38
C GLY A 386 -19.72 -0.97 -2.32
N ALA A 387 -20.52 -0.71 -1.29
CA ALA A 387 -20.06 0.14 -0.18
C ALA A 387 -18.82 -0.49 0.49
N PRO A 388 -17.84 0.31 0.95
CA PRO A 388 -16.70 -0.23 1.65
C PRO A 388 -17.18 -1.00 2.90
N PRO A 389 -16.49 -2.08 3.30
CA PRO A 389 -16.80 -2.75 4.54
C PRO A 389 -16.57 -1.76 5.70
N VAL A 390 -17.65 -1.37 6.39
CA VAL A 390 -17.57 -0.49 7.56
C VAL A 390 -16.66 -1.16 8.60
N THR A 391 -15.51 -0.53 8.86
CA THR A 391 -14.59 -0.98 9.89
C THR A 391 -14.90 -0.21 11.16
N TYR A 392 -15.42 -0.92 12.15
CA TYR A 392 -15.81 -0.32 13.43
C TYR A 392 -14.62 -0.26 14.37
N ALA A 393 -14.53 0.79 15.17
CA ALA A 393 -13.48 0.95 16.16
C ALA A 393 -13.53 -0.19 17.20
N GLN A 394 -12.35 -0.55 17.75
CA GLN A 394 -12.23 -1.58 18.78
C GLN A 394 -11.33 -1.09 19.91
N ALA A 395 -11.80 -1.22 21.15
CA ALA A 395 -11.05 -0.86 22.35
C ALA A 395 -10.91 -2.07 23.28
N LYS A 396 -9.77 -2.13 23.99
CA LYS A 396 -9.58 -3.07 25.10
C LYS A 396 -9.78 -2.32 26.41
N ILE A 397 -10.80 -2.72 27.15
CA ILE A 397 -11.11 -2.11 28.44
C ILE A 397 -10.51 -2.97 29.55
N TYR A 398 -9.57 -2.40 30.30
CA TYR A 398 -8.82 -3.12 31.33
C TYR A 398 -9.55 -3.11 32.68
N THR A 399 -9.21 -4.09 33.51
CA THR A 399 -9.74 -4.14 34.88
C THR A 399 -9.02 -3.14 35.78
N ASP A 400 -9.76 -2.55 36.71
CA ASP A 400 -9.19 -1.74 37.78
C ASP A 400 -9.74 -2.15 39.16
N ASN A 401 -8.83 -2.43 40.10
CA ASN A 401 -9.17 -2.79 41.47
C ASN A 401 -9.28 -1.56 42.40
N THR A 402 -8.93 -0.39 41.88
CA THR A 402 -9.12 0.94 42.48
C THR A 402 -9.87 1.80 41.46
N PRO A 403 -11.13 1.44 41.12
CA PRO A 403 -11.86 2.13 40.06
C PRO A 403 -12.09 3.61 40.39
N PRO A 404 -12.27 4.47 39.37
CA PRO A 404 -12.59 5.88 39.55
C PRO A 404 -13.81 6.11 40.43
N THR A 405 -13.77 7.17 41.23
CA THR A 405 -14.96 7.71 41.89
C THR A 405 -15.71 8.63 40.95
N ILE A 406 -17.04 8.51 40.91
CA ILE A 406 -17.90 9.40 40.09
C ILE A 406 -18.23 10.64 40.92
N ASP A 407 -17.31 11.58 40.96
CA ASP A 407 -17.37 12.78 41.80
C ASP A 407 -16.88 14.07 41.13
N GLY A 408 -16.41 13.98 39.88
CA GLY A 408 -15.94 15.09 39.07
C GLY A 408 -14.43 15.35 39.24
N ASP A 409 -13.72 14.55 40.02
CA ASP A 409 -12.25 14.57 40.08
C ASP A 409 -11.65 13.71 38.95
N LEU A 410 -11.32 14.36 37.83
CA LEU A 410 -10.78 13.67 36.66
C LEU A 410 -9.40 13.01 36.88
N SER A 411 -8.72 13.27 38.00
CA SER A 411 -7.38 12.71 38.27
C SER A 411 -7.37 11.19 38.42
N ASP A 412 -8.50 10.58 38.75
CA ASP A 412 -8.68 9.12 38.77
C ASP A 412 -8.49 8.49 37.37
N TRP A 413 -8.63 9.29 36.31
CA TRP A 413 -8.58 8.83 34.91
C TRP A 413 -7.22 9.03 34.23
N ASP A 414 -6.24 9.64 34.90
CA ASP A 414 -4.95 10.04 34.31
C ASP A 414 -4.17 8.86 33.70
N ASN A 415 -4.31 7.66 34.26
CA ASN A 415 -3.59 6.45 33.81
C ASN A 415 -4.44 5.49 32.97
N ILE A 416 -5.67 5.89 32.64
CA ILE A 416 -6.57 5.10 31.80
C ILE A 416 -6.37 5.54 30.34
N GLU A 417 -6.28 4.56 29.44
CA GLU A 417 -6.13 4.78 28.00
C GLU A 417 -7.25 5.66 27.46
N ALA A 418 -6.88 6.73 26.77
CA ALA A 418 -7.80 7.62 26.06
C ALA A 418 -8.02 7.11 24.64
N HIS A 419 -9.27 7.08 24.22
CA HIS A 419 -9.70 6.76 22.87
C HIS A 419 -10.25 8.04 22.21
N PRO A 420 -9.53 8.61 21.23
CA PRO A 420 -10.00 9.78 20.50
C PRO A 420 -11.31 9.50 19.76
N MET A 421 -12.20 10.49 19.74
CA MET A 421 -13.45 10.47 18.99
C MET A 421 -13.27 11.20 17.68
N ASP A 422 -12.52 10.57 16.76
CA ASP A 422 -12.04 11.26 15.57
C ASP A 422 -12.98 11.27 14.38
N TRP A 423 -14.00 10.41 14.39
CA TRP A 423 -14.96 10.29 13.30
C TRP A 423 -15.89 11.50 13.26
N VAL A 424 -15.95 12.21 12.13
CA VAL A 424 -16.87 13.34 11.92
C VAL A 424 -18.13 12.81 11.24
N GLU A 425 -19.26 12.89 11.93
CA GLU A 425 -20.55 12.49 11.35
C GLU A 425 -21.25 13.66 10.64
N ASN A 426 -21.09 14.87 11.17
CA ASN A 426 -21.67 16.09 10.59
C ASN A 426 -20.83 17.29 11.04
N GLY A 427 -20.78 18.33 10.21
CA GLY A 427 -20.05 19.58 10.50
C GLY A 427 -18.60 19.58 10.01
N VAL A 428 -17.92 20.70 10.16
CA VAL A 428 -16.52 20.91 9.75
C VAL A 428 -15.69 21.29 10.97
N VAL A 429 -14.64 20.53 11.27
CA VAL A 429 -13.71 20.86 12.36
C VAL A 429 -12.66 21.83 11.81
N THR A 430 -12.65 23.08 12.27
CA THR A 430 -11.66 24.06 11.78
C THR A 430 -10.39 24.12 12.63
N SER A 431 -10.44 23.67 13.88
CA SER A 431 -9.27 23.45 14.75
C SER A 431 -9.55 22.50 15.93
N PRO A 432 -8.52 21.94 16.59
CA PRO A 432 -8.72 21.17 17.83
C PRO A 432 -9.23 21.99 19.02
N GLU A 433 -9.04 23.31 18.97
CA GLU A 433 -9.62 24.27 19.90
C GLU A 433 -11.10 24.55 19.63
N ASP A 434 -11.54 24.36 18.38
CA ASP A 434 -12.94 24.35 17.94
C ASP A 434 -13.62 23.13 18.59
N TYR A 435 -13.06 21.93 18.34
CA TYR A 435 -13.69 20.71 18.82
C TYR A 435 -12.77 19.50 18.86
N SER A 436 -12.56 18.96 20.06
CA SER A 436 -11.89 17.66 20.24
C SER A 436 -12.52 16.86 21.37
N ALA A 437 -12.68 15.55 21.17
CA ALA A 437 -13.29 14.69 22.17
C ALA A 437 -12.56 13.37 22.30
N TYR A 438 -12.61 12.79 23.50
CA TYR A 438 -12.10 11.46 23.77
C TYR A 438 -12.87 10.80 24.90
N TRP A 439 -12.81 9.47 24.95
CA TRP A 439 -13.39 8.70 26.04
C TRP A 439 -12.37 7.74 26.68
N LYS A 440 -12.68 7.32 27.90
CA LYS A 440 -11.90 6.38 28.71
C LYS A 440 -12.85 5.40 29.37
N ALA A 441 -12.41 4.16 29.61
CA ALA A 441 -13.20 3.21 30.40
C ALA A 441 -12.33 2.20 31.16
N VAL A 442 -12.88 1.72 32.27
CA VAL A 442 -12.37 0.60 33.07
C VAL A 442 -13.53 -0.22 33.62
N TRP A 443 -13.25 -1.43 34.09
CA TRP A 443 -14.27 -2.27 34.72
C TRP A 443 -13.72 -3.06 35.91
N ASN A 444 -14.63 -3.58 36.74
CA ASN A 444 -14.32 -4.60 37.73
C ASN A 444 -15.44 -5.66 37.75
N ASP A 445 -15.35 -6.66 38.63
CA ASP A 445 -16.31 -7.76 38.71
C ASP A 445 -17.79 -7.33 38.87
N THR A 446 -18.06 -6.08 39.23
CA THR A 446 -19.40 -5.57 39.55
C THR A 446 -19.86 -4.37 38.73
N MET A 447 -18.94 -3.55 38.22
CA MET A 447 -19.23 -2.23 37.66
C MET A 447 -18.44 -1.97 36.38
N PHE A 448 -19.09 -1.27 35.46
CA PHE A 448 -18.47 -0.57 34.33
C PHE A 448 -18.33 0.91 34.66
N TYR A 449 -17.23 1.53 34.24
CA TYR A 449 -16.96 2.95 34.40
C TYR A 449 -16.51 3.52 33.06
N ALA A 450 -17.09 4.63 32.65
CA ALA A 450 -16.66 5.39 31.48
C ALA A 450 -16.59 6.89 31.79
N MET A 451 -15.70 7.59 31.09
CA MET A 451 -15.63 9.04 31.09
C MET A 451 -15.49 9.50 29.65
N ALA A 452 -16.11 10.62 29.31
CA ALA A 452 -15.86 11.32 28.07
C ALA A 452 -15.60 12.79 28.36
N GLN A 453 -14.64 13.36 27.64
CA GLN A 453 -14.30 14.77 27.72
C GLN A 453 -14.39 15.36 26.33
N ILE A 454 -14.89 16.59 26.27
CA ILE A 454 -15.00 17.41 25.08
C ILE A 454 -14.31 18.75 25.35
N ASN A 455 -13.52 19.20 24.37
CA ASN A 455 -13.15 20.58 24.24
C ASN A 455 -14.14 21.23 23.29
N ASP A 456 -14.73 22.31 23.75
CA ASP A 456 -15.86 23.02 23.16
C ASP A 456 -15.72 24.46 23.69
N ASP A 457 -15.63 25.40 22.76
CA ASP A 457 -15.30 26.79 23.07
C ASP A 457 -16.53 27.63 23.45
N THR A 458 -17.75 27.12 23.18
CA THR A 458 -19.02 27.84 23.30
C THR A 458 -20.16 26.92 23.74
N LEU A 459 -20.31 26.78 25.06
CA LEU A 459 -21.41 26.00 25.65
C LEU A 459 -22.80 26.66 25.43
N TYR A 460 -23.73 25.92 24.82
CA TYR A 460 -25.06 26.35 24.44
C TYR A 460 -26.20 25.41 24.94
N ASN A 461 -27.30 26.02 25.41
CA ASN A 461 -28.50 25.30 25.84
C ASN A 461 -29.74 26.20 25.75
N GLU A 462 -30.74 25.80 24.94
CA GLU A 462 -32.00 26.55 24.75
C GLU A 462 -33.26 25.85 25.30
N GLY A 463 -33.11 24.67 25.89
CA GLY A 463 -34.22 23.84 26.36
C GLY A 463 -34.76 22.89 25.29
N MET A 464 -35.94 22.32 25.49
CA MET A 464 -36.41 21.23 24.61
C MET A 464 -36.61 21.70 23.14
N PRO A 465 -36.19 20.89 22.15
CA PRO A 465 -35.76 19.50 22.31
C PRO A 465 -34.26 19.30 22.55
N PHE A 466 -33.92 18.32 23.38
CA PHE A 466 -32.57 18.10 23.91
C PHE A 466 -31.49 17.71 22.88
N TRP A 467 -31.88 17.37 21.66
CA TRP A 467 -30.95 17.00 20.58
C TRP A 467 -30.34 18.19 19.83
N ASN A 468 -30.66 19.43 20.25
CA ASN A 468 -30.07 20.67 19.75
C ASN A 468 -29.18 21.32 20.82
N HIS A 469 -28.33 20.55 21.50
CA HIS A 469 -27.48 21.06 22.59
C HIS A 469 -26.13 20.37 22.55
N ASP A 470 -25.14 20.97 23.20
CA ASP A 470 -23.90 20.26 23.53
C ASP A 470 -24.24 19.05 24.37
N ALA A 471 -23.88 17.90 23.84
CA ALA A 471 -24.28 16.64 24.43
C ALA A 471 -23.24 15.56 24.26
N ILE A 472 -23.19 14.68 25.25
CA ILE A 472 -22.43 13.43 25.16
C ILE A 472 -23.41 12.27 25.28
N ASN A 473 -23.30 11.36 24.32
CA ASN A 473 -24.10 10.16 24.16
C ASN A 473 -23.23 8.93 24.37
N PHE A 474 -23.57 8.09 25.35
CA PHE A 474 -23.00 6.74 25.45
C PHE A 474 -23.99 5.73 24.88
N TYR A 475 -23.54 4.97 23.87
CA TYR A 475 -24.28 3.88 23.26
C TYR A 475 -23.70 2.55 23.71
N VAL A 476 -24.55 1.66 24.24
CA VAL A 476 -24.08 0.34 24.71
C VAL A 476 -25.02 -0.78 24.28
N GLY A 477 -24.46 -1.86 23.74
CA GLY A 477 -25.17 -3.08 23.36
C GLY A 477 -24.50 -4.34 23.94
N TRP A 478 -25.03 -4.83 25.05
CA TRP A 478 -24.39 -5.89 25.86
C TRP A 478 -24.45 -7.30 25.26
N ASP A 479 -25.39 -7.55 24.36
CA ASP A 479 -25.54 -8.82 23.64
C ASP A 479 -24.55 -8.96 22.47
N ASN A 480 -23.86 -7.87 22.13
CA ASN A 480 -22.95 -7.76 21.00
C ASN A 480 -23.64 -8.09 19.65
N GLU A 481 -24.96 -7.88 19.53
CA GLU A 481 -25.73 -8.20 18.32
C GLU A 481 -25.93 -6.97 17.42
N ARG A 482 -25.47 -7.07 16.17
CA ARG A 482 -25.60 -6.02 15.14
C ARG A 482 -26.85 -6.25 14.31
N ASP A 483 -28.01 -5.97 14.91
CA ASP A 483 -29.33 -6.23 14.31
C ASP A 483 -29.86 -5.12 13.38
N GLY A 484 -29.13 -4.00 13.25
CA GLY A 484 -29.50 -2.86 12.41
C GLY A 484 -30.67 -2.00 12.95
N THR A 485 -31.04 -2.15 14.22
CA THR A 485 -32.05 -1.29 14.86
C THR A 485 -31.41 -0.09 15.56
N GLY A 486 -32.05 1.08 15.61
CA GLY A 486 -31.53 2.25 16.34
C GLY A 486 -31.41 1.98 17.84
N ALA A 487 -30.55 2.74 18.55
CA ALA A 487 -30.33 2.56 19.99
C ALA A 487 -31.60 2.77 20.83
N SER A 488 -32.52 3.60 20.36
CA SER A 488 -33.85 3.86 20.94
C SER A 488 -34.89 2.77 20.64
N ASN A 489 -34.61 1.84 19.73
CA ASN A 489 -35.58 0.84 19.26
C ASN A 489 -35.11 -0.63 19.38
N GLY A 490 -33.85 -0.85 19.77
CA GLY A 490 -33.27 -2.18 19.97
C GLY A 490 -33.52 -2.71 21.39
N THR A 491 -33.83 -4.01 21.53
CA THR A 491 -34.19 -4.64 22.82
C THR A 491 -33.03 -4.76 23.83
N HIS A 492 -31.81 -4.37 23.43
CA HIS A 492 -30.56 -4.56 24.18
C HIS A 492 -29.61 -3.35 24.11
N LYS A 493 -30.12 -2.20 23.63
CA LYS A 493 -29.33 -0.99 23.38
C LYS A 493 -29.69 0.10 24.39
N TYR A 494 -28.67 0.81 24.84
CA TYR A 494 -28.77 1.84 25.86
C TYR A 494 -28.21 3.14 25.34
N LEU A 495 -28.97 4.21 25.53
CA LEU A 495 -28.52 5.58 25.31
C LEU A 495 -28.49 6.30 26.66
N TYR A 496 -27.34 6.86 26.99
CA TYR A 496 -27.24 7.88 28.02
C TYR A 496 -26.95 9.19 27.31
N HIS A 497 -27.92 10.10 27.32
CA HIS A 497 -27.80 11.42 26.73
C HIS A 497 -27.79 12.47 27.84
N HIS A 498 -26.70 13.21 27.97
CA HIS A 498 -26.59 14.36 28.85
C HIS A 498 -26.23 15.59 28.04
N TRP A 499 -26.96 16.67 28.29
CA TRP A 499 -26.73 17.95 27.65
C TRP A 499 -26.29 18.99 28.66
N TRP A 500 -25.50 19.96 28.22
CA TRP A 500 -24.99 21.01 29.09
C TRP A 500 -26.13 21.79 29.77
N GLY A 501 -25.99 22.11 31.06
CA GLY A 501 -27.02 22.81 31.86
C GLY A 501 -28.10 21.92 32.53
N GLN A 502 -28.02 20.59 32.36
CA GLN A 502 -28.67 19.64 33.27
C GLN A 502 -28.04 19.68 34.68
N PRO A 503 -28.75 19.24 35.74
CA PRO A 503 -28.10 19.06 37.04
C PRO A 503 -26.96 18.04 36.93
N ASP A 504 -25.79 18.38 37.48
CA ASP A 504 -24.56 17.59 37.33
C ASP A 504 -24.69 16.12 37.79
N ASP A 505 -25.63 15.82 38.68
CA ASP A 505 -25.88 14.51 39.28
C ASP A 505 -27.16 13.83 38.74
N ALA A 506 -27.76 14.38 37.69
CA ALA A 506 -28.95 13.83 37.05
C ALA A 506 -28.58 12.88 35.90
N LEU A 507 -29.21 11.70 35.92
CA LEU A 507 -29.29 10.87 34.74
C LEU A 507 -30.23 11.58 33.75
N GLY A 508 -29.73 11.97 32.56
CA GLY A 508 -30.45 12.79 31.57
C GLY A 508 -31.61 12.07 30.88
N PHE A 509 -31.67 12.10 29.54
CA PHE A 509 -32.58 11.19 28.83
C PHE A 509 -31.96 9.79 28.85
N VAL A 510 -32.62 8.90 29.58
CA VAL A 510 -32.22 7.52 29.75
C VAL A 510 -33.29 6.63 29.15
N GLU A 511 -32.94 5.94 28.06
CA GLU A 511 -33.73 4.83 27.57
C GLU A 511 -33.10 3.52 28.06
N ASN A 512 -33.86 2.81 28.89
CA ASN A 512 -33.53 1.52 29.47
C ASN A 512 -32.31 1.45 30.43
N MET A 513 -31.44 2.47 30.59
CA MET A 513 -30.19 2.32 31.38
C MET A 513 -30.43 1.90 32.85
N PRO A 514 -29.54 1.07 33.41
CA PRO A 514 -29.54 0.70 34.83
C PRO A 514 -29.23 1.89 35.76
N ASP A 515 -29.60 1.76 37.05
CA ASP A 515 -29.19 2.69 38.11
C ASP A 515 -27.66 2.80 38.13
N GLY A 516 -27.14 4.02 38.05
CA GLY A 516 -25.71 4.31 38.01
C GLY A 516 -25.37 5.60 38.75
N GLN A 517 -24.08 5.93 38.83
CA GLN A 517 -23.65 7.28 39.21
C GLN A 517 -23.27 8.03 37.96
N VAL A 518 -23.59 9.32 37.92
CA VAL A 518 -23.14 10.24 36.90
C VAL A 518 -22.66 11.52 37.56
N LYS A 519 -21.61 12.10 36.99
CA LYS A 519 -21.15 13.43 37.36
C LYS A 519 -20.67 14.17 36.13
N VAL A 520 -21.20 15.37 35.95
CA VAL A 520 -20.72 16.32 34.94
C VAL A 520 -19.88 17.41 35.59
N ILE A 521 -18.82 17.81 34.90
CA ILE A 521 -17.84 18.78 35.38
C ILE A 521 -17.34 19.68 34.24
N ASP A 522 -17.41 21.00 34.47
CA ASP A 522 -16.73 21.98 33.61
C ASP A 522 -15.21 21.89 33.84
N LEU A 523 -14.42 21.94 32.76
CA LEU A 523 -12.96 21.93 32.87
C LEU A 523 -12.46 23.22 33.53
N ALA A 524 -11.47 23.10 34.41
CA ALA A 524 -11.03 24.21 35.26
C ALA A 524 -10.40 25.39 34.48
N ASP A 525 -9.90 25.13 33.27
CA ASP A 525 -9.38 26.13 32.33
C ASP A 525 -10.46 26.72 31.41
N GLY A 526 -11.68 26.19 31.45
CA GLY A 526 -12.79 26.60 30.62
C GLY A 526 -12.69 26.13 29.17
N SER A 527 -11.87 25.13 28.87
CA SER A 527 -11.71 24.62 27.50
C SER A 527 -12.84 23.69 27.04
N GLY A 528 -13.81 23.39 27.90
CA GLY A 528 -14.90 22.45 27.64
C GLY A 528 -15.39 21.78 28.92
N TRP A 529 -15.89 20.56 28.82
CA TRP A 529 -16.49 19.82 29.93
C TRP A 529 -16.27 18.30 29.83
N ALA A 530 -16.56 17.59 30.91
CA ALA A 530 -16.46 16.14 30.96
C ALA A 530 -17.64 15.52 31.71
N ILE A 531 -17.86 14.25 31.41
CA ILE A 531 -18.85 13.41 32.08
C ILE A 531 -18.24 12.11 32.55
N GLU A 532 -18.48 11.78 33.82
CA GLU A 532 -18.15 10.50 34.41
C GLU A 532 -19.43 9.69 34.60
N TRP A 533 -19.40 8.42 34.18
CA TRP A 533 -20.52 7.50 34.31
C TRP A 533 -20.06 6.16 34.88
N SER A 534 -20.86 5.61 35.79
CA SER A 534 -20.71 4.22 36.22
C SER A 534 -22.04 3.48 36.19
N ALA A 535 -21.98 2.18 35.90
CA ALA A 535 -23.17 1.34 35.89
C ALA A 535 -22.87 -0.12 36.34
N PRO A 536 -23.76 -0.74 37.13
CA PRO A 536 -23.60 -2.10 37.63
C PRO A 536 -23.97 -3.16 36.59
N PHE A 537 -23.07 -4.10 36.34
CA PHE A 537 -23.31 -5.23 35.43
C PHE A 537 -24.54 -6.06 35.82
N ALA A 538 -24.82 -6.19 37.12
CA ALA A 538 -25.98 -6.92 37.61
C ALA A 538 -27.32 -6.36 37.13
N GLN A 539 -27.40 -5.05 36.88
CA GLN A 539 -28.61 -4.43 36.35
C GLN A 539 -28.60 -4.37 34.82
N MET A 540 -27.43 -4.33 34.20
CA MET A 540 -27.28 -4.53 32.76
C MET A 540 -27.81 -5.90 32.33
N ASP A 541 -27.66 -6.95 33.15
CA ASP A 541 -28.21 -8.30 32.91
C ASP A 541 -29.64 -8.51 33.47
N ALA A 542 -30.18 -7.58 34.27
CA ALA A 542 -31.46 -7.77 34.99
C ALA A 542 -32.69 -7.93 34.06
N ASN A 543 -32.56 -7.55 32.79
CA ASN A 543 -33.57 -7.71 31.75
C ASN A 543 -33.37 -9.01 30.92
N GLY A 544 -32.40 -9.87 31.25
CA GLY A 544 -32.27 -11.23 30.73
C GLY A 544 -31.41 -11.41 29.47
N PHE A 545 -30.32 -10.64 29.35
CA PHE A 545 -29.51 -10.59 28.12
C PHE A 545 -28.28 -11.51 28.12
N GLY A 546 -27.88 -12.02 29.28
CA GLY A 546 -26.84 -13.03 29.39
C GLY A 546 -25.41 -12.51 29.22
N PHE A 547 -25.18 -11.20 29.32
CA PHE A 547 -23.82 -10.65 29.40
C PHE A 547 -23.21 -11.00 30.76
N VAL A 548 -22.09 -11.71 30.74
CA VAL A 548 -21.34 -12.07 31.94
C VAL A 548 -20.00 -11.35 31.90
N PRO A 549 -19.73 -10.39 32.80
CA PRO A 549 -18.46 -9.69 32.83
C PRO A 549 -17.34 -10.69 33.14
N ALA A 550 -16.42 -10.84 32.20
CA ALA A 550 -15.27 -11.72 32.29
C ALA A 550 -14.17 -11.24 31.33
N GLU A 551 -12.93 -11.62 31.61
CA GLU A 551 -11.82 -11.36 30.69
C GLU A 551 -12.13 -11.97 29.31
N GLY A 552 -12.04 -11.14 28.27
CA GLY A 552 -12.32 -11.53 26.88
C GLY A 552 -13.80 -11.47 26.47
N ALA A 553 -14.72 -11.08 27.36
CA ALA A 553 -16.09 -10.75 26.99
C ALA A 553 -16.10 -9.56 26.00
N LYS A 554 -17.09 -9.54 25.11
CA LYS A 554 -17.27 -8.50 24.08
C LYS A 554 -18.67 -7.94 24.15
N PHE A 555 -18.80 -6.66 23.89
CA PHE A 555 -20.05 -5.92 23.79
C PHE A 555 -19.85 -4.76 22.80
N MET A 556 -20.96 -4.20 22.30
CA MET A 556 -20.92 -2.99 21.49
C MET A 556 -20.89 -1.77 22.38
N PHE A 557 -20.06 -0.79 22.03
CA PHE A 557 -19.93 0.47 22.73
C PHE A 557 -19.66 1.56 21.71
N ASP A 558 -20.25 2.73 21.89
CA ASP A 558 -19.85 3.95 21.19
C ASP A 558 -20.06 5.18 22.07
N VAL A 559 -19.34 6.24 21.74
CA VAL A 559 -19.49 7.56 22.35
C VAL A 559 -19.62 8.57 21.23
N VAL A 560 -20.66 9.40 21.29
CA VAL A 560 -20.89 10.48 20.33
C VAL A 560 -21.02 11.79 21.10
N ALA A 561 -20.29 12.79 20.67
CA ALA A 561 -20.40 14.15 21.15
C ALA A 561 -21.09 15.01 20.09
N VAL A 562 -21.90 15.95 20.55
CA VAL A 562 -22.57 16.98 19.75
C VAL A 562 -22.08 18.32 20.28
N ASP A 563 -21.65 19.18 19.36
CA ASP A 563 -21.35 20.60 19.54
C ASP A 563 -22.48 21.42 18.94
N ASP A 564 -22.94 22.43 19.65
CA ASP A 564 -23.90 23.41 19.15
C ASP A 564 -23.51 24.81 19.66
N ASP A 565 -22.96 25.67 18.81
CA ASP A 565 -22.49 26.99 19.25
C ASP A 565 -23.61 28.05 19.27
N ASP A 566 -24.63 27.94 18.39
CA ASP A 566 -25.77 28.88 18.33
C ASP A 566 -27.00 28.37 17.53
N GLU A 567 -28.11 29.14 17.55
CA GLU A 567 -29.35 28.87 16.79
C GLU A 567 -29.18 28.75 15.25
N LEU A 568 -28.02 29.11 14.68
CA LEU A 568 -27.75 29.25 13.25
C LEU A 568 -26.67 28.31 12.71
N ASP A 569 -25.86 27.68 13.57
CA ASP A 569 -24.76 26.80 13.17
C ASP A 569 -25.26 25.35 12.89
N PRO A 570 -24.86 24.72 11.78
CA PRO A 570 -25.00 23.26 11.63
C PRO A 570 -24.20 22.49 12.69
N PHE A 571 -24.91 21.71 13.53
CA PHE A 571 -24.32 20.83 14.56
C PHE A 571 -23.03 20.15 14.13
N LEU A 572 -21.98 20.25 14.94
CA LEU A 572 -20.79 19.41 14.78
C LEU A 572 -20.99 18.13 15.59
N ILE A 573 -20.87 16.96 14.94
CA ILE A 573 -21.10 15.66 15.58
C ILE A 573 -19.85 14.81 15.38
N ARG A 574 -19.25 14.34 16.49
CA ARG A 574 -18.13 13.39 16.44
C ARG A 574 -18.40 12.11 17.21
N GLY A 575 -17.97 11.00 16.64
CA GLY A 575 -18.07 9.67 17.23
C GLY A 575 -16.72 9.00 17.44
N TRP A 576 -16.69 7.95 18.25
CA TRP A 576 -15.53 7.05 18.32
C TRP A 576 -15.48 6.06 17.16
N SER A 577 -16.63 5.56 16.72
CA SER A 577 -16.75 4.66 15.57
C SER A 577 -17.73 5.21 14.53
N PRO A 578 -17.61 4.83 13.24
CA PRO A 578 -18.61 5.17 12.24
C PRO A 578 -19.99 4.61 12.60
N ASP A 579 -21.04 5.43 12.36
CA ASP A 579 -22.44 5.01 12.22
C ASP A 579 -23.14 4.49 13.51
N ALA A 580 -22.83 5.08 14.68
CA ALA A 580 -23.66 4.92 15.90
C ALA A 580 -24.80 5.95 16.03
N GLY A 581 -24.87 6.93 15.12
CA GLY A 581 -26.06 7.71 14.82
C GLY A 581 -26.10 9.10 15.45
N GLY A 582 -26.43 10.07 14.59
CA GLY A 582 -27.07 11.33 14.91
C GLY A 582 -28.30 11.09 15.77
N ALA A 583 -28.71 12.14 16.47
CA ALA A 583 -29.48 12.14 17.74
C ALA A 583 -30.82 11.35 17.87
N ASN A 584 -31.00 10.16 17.27
CA ASN A 584 -32.21 9.31 17.36
C ASN A 584 -31.95 7.79 17.36
#